data_AF-A0A4R1MHA1-F1
#
_entry.id   AF-A0A4R1MHA1-F1
#
_cell.length_a   1.000
_cell.length_b   1.000
_cell.length_c   1.000
_cell.angle_alpha   90.00
_cell.angle_beta   90.00
_cell.angle_gamma   90.00
#
_symmetry.space_group_name_H-M   'P 1'
#
loop_
_entity.id
_entity.type
_entity.pdbx_description
1 polymer ?
#
loop_
_entity_poly.entity_id
_entity_poly.type
_entity_poly.pdbx_seq_one_letter_code
_entity_poly.pdbx_strand_id
1 'polypeptide(L)'
;MTYAYKLMNSPVGQLKLVANGDHLAAILWEHDKPNRVRLGELVEANDRPVLIETERQLNEYFAGTRHEFDLPLTFQGTDFQKQVWAALLTIPFGQTRSYSEIATQIGNVNAVRAVGAANGRNPISIVAPCHRVIGASGDLTGFAGGLANKMLLLSLEAGQTSIEAEADGQADMFAAEEKTETEGKAQFKSEAQTKPPRHAPSRGTQASLFGN
;
A
#
# COMPACT_ATOMS: atom_id res chain seq x y z
N MET A 1 16.43 -15.83 14.63
CA MET A 1 15.15 -16.53 14.43
C MET A 1 14.86 -16.47 12.94
N THR A 2 14.60 -17.63 12.34
CA THR A 2 14.33 -17.78 10.91
C THR A 2 12.82 -17.88 10.71
N TYR A 3 12.30 -17.10 9.79
CA TYR A 3 10.89 -17.06 9.41
C TYR A 3 10.70 -17.78 8.08
N ALA A 4 9.60 -18.51 7.96
CA ALA A 4 9.19 -19.07 6.68
C ALA A 4 8.34 -18.05 5.93
N TYR A 5 8.44 -17.98 4.61
CA TYR A 5 7.52 -17.17 3.81
C TYR A 5 7.02 -17.88 2.55
N LYS A 6 5.89 -17.39 2.05
CA LYS A 6 5.26 -17.77 0.79
C LYS A 6 4.70 -16.52 0.12
N LEU A 7 4.79 -16.46 -1.21
CA LEU A 7 4.15 -15.41 -2.00
C LEU A 7 2.79 -15.89 -2.48
N MET A 8 1.81 -14.98 -2.51
CA MET A 8 0.51 -15.21 -3.12
C MET A 8 0.10 -14.02 -3.98
N ASN A 9 -0.55 -14.29 -5.11
CA ASN A 9 -1.19 -13.24 -5.89
C ASN A 9 -2.58 -12.97 -5.30
N SER A 10 -3.02 -11.71 -5.36
CA SER A 10 -4.32 -11.30 -4.84
C SER A 10 -4.83 -10.06 -5.57
N PRO A 11 -6.11 -9.69 -5.41
CA PRO A 11 -6.63 -8.47 -6.01
C PRO A 11 -6.00 -7.17 -5.51
N VAL A 12 -5.24 -7.21 -4.42
CA VAL A 12 -4.50 -6.08 -3.85
C VAL A 12 -3.01 -6.11 -4.21
N GLY A 13 -2.64 -6.88 -5.24
CA GLY A 13 -1.26 -7.13 -5.65
C GLY A 13 -0.65 -8.37 -4.99
N GLN A 14 0.67 -8.54 -5.11
CA GLN A 14 1.36 -9.67 -4.50
C GLN A 14 1.47 -9.47 -2.97
N LEU A 15 1.10 -10.50 -2.21
CA LEU A 15 1.26 -10.53 -0.76
C LEU A 15 2.35 -11.53 -0.37
N LYS A 16 3.15 -11.17 0.63
CA LYS A 16 4.12 -12.07 1.26
C LYS A 16 3.59 -12.50 2.63
N LEU A 17 3.23 -13.76 2.72
CA LEU A 17 2.78 -14.42 3.95
C LEU A 17 4.01 -14.91 4.71
N VAL A 18 4.10 -14.60 6.00
CA VAL A 18 5.27 -14.92 6.83
C VAL A 18 4.85 -15.67 8.08
N ALA A 19 5.47 -16.81 8.34
CA ALA A 19 5.22 -17.65 9.50
C ALA A 19 6.43 -17.69 10.45
N ASN A 20 6.15 -17.84 11.74
CA ASN A 20 7.10 -18.18 12.79
C ASN A 20 6.67 -19.50 13.44
N GLY A 21 7.34 -20.59 13.09
CA GLY A 21 6.85 -21.94 13.41
C GLY A 21 5.47 -22.15 12.78
N ASP A 22 4.50 -22.55 13.61
CA ASP A 22 3.13 -22.86 13.18
C ASP A 22 2.17 -21.66 13.24
N HIS A 23 2.67 -20.45 13.47
CA HIS A 23 1.86 -19.23 13.62
C HIS A 23 2.14 -18.22 12.51
N LEU A 24 1.09 -17.57 12.02
CA LEU A 24 1.19 -16.43 11.11
C LEU A 24 1.77 -15.23 11.86
N ALA A 25 2.87 -14.69 11.33
CA ALA A 25 3.62 -13.60 11.95
C ALA A 25 3.50 -12.28 11.18
N ALA A 26 3.32 -12.32 9.85
CA ALA A 26 3.10 -11.12 9.05
C ALA A 26 2.41 -11.41 7.71
N ILE A 27 1.75 -10.37 7.17
CA ILE A 27 1.29 -10.26 5.79
C ILE A 27 1.83 -8.92 5.27
N LEU A 28 2.83 -9.00 4.39
CA LEU A 28 3.52 -7.84 3.83
C LEU A 28 3.01 -7.53 2.42
N TRP A 29 2.96 -6.25 2.11
CA TRP A 29 2.59 -5.72 0.80
C TRP A 29 3.77 -5.80 -0.17
N GLU A 30 3.50 -5.84 -1.48
CA GLU A 30 4.51 -5.88 -2.54
C GLU A 30 5.56 -4.76 -2.44
N HIS A 31 5.11 -3.55 -2.11
CA HIS A 31 5.94 -2.36 -1.94
C HIS A 31 5.90 -1.85 -0.50
N ASP A 32 5.98 -2.77 0.46
CA ASP A 32 5.96 -2.42 1.87
C ASP A 32 7.16 -1.52 2.26
N LYS A 33 6.93 -0.59 3.19
CA LYS A 33 7.98 0.30 3.69
C LYS A 33 9.07 -0.52 4.38
N PRO A 34 10.36 -0.27 4.08
CA PRO A 34 11.45 -0.92 4.78
C PRO A 34 11.30 -0.74 6.31
N ASN A 35 11.54 -1.82 7.06
CA ASN A 35 11.49 -1.84 8.53
C ASN A 35 10.13 -1.52 9.17
N ARG A 36 9.02 -1.47 8.41
CA ARG A 36 7.67 -1.35 9.01
C ARG A 36 7.38 -2.51 9.94
N VAL A 37 7.69 -3.72 9.47
CA VAL A 37 7.66 -4.96 10.23
C VAL A 37 9.10 -5.44 10.38
N ARG A 38 9.51 -5.73 11.63
CA ARG A 38 10.86 -6.21 11.94
C ARG A 38 10.82 -7.73 11.95
N LEU A 39 11.39 -8.33 10.92
CA LEU A 39 11.55 -9.77 10.79
C LEU A 39 13.04 -10.12 10.79
N GLY A 40 13.35 -11.35 11.18
CA GLY A 40 14.69 -11.91 11.06
C GLY A 40 14.96 -12.39 9.64
N GLU A 41 15.78 -13.42 9.54
CA GLU A 41 16.03 -14.12 8.28
C GLU A 41 14.73 -14.72 7.72
N LEU A 42 14.52 -14.60 6.41
CA LEU A 42 13.36 -15.13 5.70
C LEU A 42 13.79 -16.25 4.75
N VAL A 43 13.14 -17.40 4.86
CA VAL A 43 13.37 -18.57 4.00
C VAL A 43 12.05 -18.93 3.31
N GLU A 44 12.09 -19.12 2.00
CA GLU A 44 10.90 -19.52 1.25
C GLU A 44 10.51 -20.96 1.62
N ALA A 45 9.25 -21.18 1.98
CA ALA A 45 8.72 -22.49 2.33
C ALA A 45 7.23 -22.56 2.00
N ASN A 46 6.93 -22.92 0.76
CA ASN A 46 5.59 -22.91 0.18
C ASN A 46 4.69 -24.05 0.69
N ASP A 47 5.26 -24.99 1.45
CA ASP A 47 4.64 -26.21 1.99
C ASP A 47 4.20 -26.07 3.47
N ARG A 48 4.45 -24.93 4.10
CA ARG A 48 4.08 -24.70 5.51
C ARG A 48 2.55 -24.71 5.68
N PRO A 49 1.99 -25.56 6.57
CA PRO A 49 0.54 -25.66 6.74
C PRO A 49 -0.15 -24.33 7.04
N VAL A 50 0.41 -23.52 7.94
CA VAL A 50 -0.15 -22.20 8.29
C VAL A 50 -0.16 -21.23 7.11
N LEU A 51 0.83 -21.29 6.20
CA LEU A 51 0.89 -20.40 5.04
C LEU A 51 -0.10 -20.84 3.95
N ILE A 52 -0.25 -22.14 3.74
CA ILE A 52 -1.28 -22.72 2.84
C ILE A 52 -2.67 -22.33 3.35
N GLU A 53 -2.91 -22.49 4.65
CA GLU A 53 -4.21 -22.15 5.25
C GLU A 53 -4.48 -20.64 5.20
N THR A 54 -3.46 -19.81 5.43
CA THR A 54 -3.58 -18.35 5.30
C THR A 54 -3.95 -17.95 3.87
N GLU A 55 -3.28 -18.51 2.85
CA GLU A 55 -3.60 -18.25 1.44
C GLU A 55 -5.04 -18.67 1.11
N ARG A 56 -5.46 -19.87 1.54
CA ARG A 56 -6.81 -20.39 1.34
C ARG A 56 -7.86 -19.44 1.91
N GLN A 57 -7.71 -19.00 3.16
CA GLN A 57 -8.66 -18.10 3.81
C GLN A 57 -8.65 -16.70 3.20
N LEU A 58 -7.48 -16.19 2.77
CA LEU A 58 -7.42 -14.92 2.07
C LEU A 58 -8.14 -14.98 0.72
N ASN A 59 -8.01 -16.08 -0.02
CA ASN A 59 -8.76 -16.27 -1.27
C ASN A 59 -10.28 -16.28 -1.03
N GLU A 60 -10.76 -16.98 0.02
CA GLU A 60 -12.17 -16.96 0.41
C GLU A 60 -12.65 -15.56 0.81
N TYR A 61 -11.81 -14.81 1.53
CA TYR A 61 -12.08 -13.43 1.94
C TYR A 61 -12.20 -12.51 0.72
N PHE A 62 -11.26 -12.59 -0.23
CA PHE A 62 -11.31 -11.81 -1.47
C PHE A 62 -12.48 -12.20 -2.38
N ALA A 63 -12.94 -13.45 -2.30
CA ALA A 63 -14.15 -13.91 -2.97
C ALA A 63 -15.46 -13.50 -2.25
N GLY A 64 -15.37 -12.83 -1.09
CA GLY A 64 -16.55 -12.42 -0.31
C GLY A 64 -17.28 -13.57 0.39
N THR A 65 -16.66 -14.75 0.49
CA THR A 65 -17.26 -15.96 1.10
C THR A 65 -16.79 -16.19 2.54
N ARG A 66 -15.76 -15.46 2.99
CA ARG A 66 -15.24 -15.49 4.37
C ARG A 66 -15.32 -14.11 5.01
N HIS A 67 -15.89 -14.07 6.21
CA HIS A 67 -15.97 -12.85 7.02
C HIS A 67 -15.07 -12.89 8.29
N GLU A 68 -14.61 -14.08 8.70
CA GLU A 68 -13.77 -14.26 9.87
C GLU A 68 -12.55 -15.14 9.55
N PHE A 69 -11.40 -14.84 10.13
CA PHE A 69 -10.19 -15.66 9.97
C PHE A 69 -10.00 -16.57 11.17
N ASP A 70 -9.70 -17.84 10.91
CA ASP A 70 -9.35 -18.84 11.92
C ASP A 70 -7.90 -19.27 11.69
N LEU A 71 -6.97 -18.46 12.19
CA LEU A 71 -5.53 -18.63 11.97
C LEU A 71 -4.79 -18.49 13.30
N PRO A 72 -3.79 -19.34 13.60
CA PRO A 72 -2.91 -19.13 14.74
C PRO A 72 -2.02 -17.90 14.49
N LEU A 73 -2.22 -16.83 15.27
CA LEU A 73 -1.50 -15.57 15.10
C LEU A 73 -0.40 -15.40 16.14
N THR A 74 0.74 -14.82 15.74
CA THR A 74 1.77 -14.36 16.67
C THR A 74 2.20 -12.92 16.38
N PHE A 75 1.96 -12.02 17.33
CA PHE A 75 2.35 -10.62 17.21
C PHE A 75 3.73 -10.34 17.80
N GLN A 76 4.60 -9.71 17.02
CA GLN A 76 5.87 -9.15 17.50
C GLN A 76 5.82 -7.63 17.51
N GLY A 77 5.90 -7.06 18.71
CA GLY A 77 5.81 -5.62 18.94
C GLY A 77 5.86 -5.32 20.44
N THR A 78 5.78 -4.04 20.78
CA THR A 78 5.64 -3.60 22.16
C THR A 78 4.29 -4.04 22.74
N ASP A 79 4.16 -4.04 24.07
CA ASP A 79 2.90 -4.42 24.72
C ASP A 79 1.75 -3.49 24.29
N PHE A 80 2.02 -2.20 24.15
CA PHE A 80 1.05 -1.24 23.62
C PHE A 80 0.60 -1.59 22.19
N GLN A 81 1.55 -1.96 21.32
CA GLN A 81 1.21 -2.37 19.95
C GLN A 81 0.35 -3.63 19.94
N LYS A 82 0.71 -4.63 20.75
CA LYS A 82 -0.06 -5.87 20.88
C LYS A 82 -1.47 -5.63 21.39
N GLN A 83 -1.65 -4.72 22.36
CA GLN A 83 -2.98 -4.30 22.83
C GLN A 83 -3.82 -3.67 21.72
N VAL A 84 -3.22 -2.77 20.93
CA VAL A 84 -3.92 -2.16 19.78
C VAL A 84 -4.30 -3.23 18.76
N TRP A 85 -3.38 -4.11 18.37
CA TRP A 85 -3.65 -5.14 17.37
C TRP A 85 -4.69 -6.17 17.84
N ALA A 86 -4.71 -6.50 19.13
CA ALA A 86 -5.77 -7.30 19.73
C ALA A 86 -7.13 -6.60 19.64
N ALA A 87 -7.20 -5.28 19.87
CA ALA A 87 -8.42 -4.51 19.68
C ALA A 87 -8.86 -4.50 18.21
N LEU A 88 -7.94 -4.42 17.24
CA LEU A 88 -8.27 -4.50 15.81
C LEU A 88 -9.01 -5.80 15.47
N LEU A 89 -8.56 -6.94 16.02
CA LEU A 89 -9.19 -8.25 15.78
C LEU A 89 -10.65 -8.32 16.25
N THR A 90 -11.08 -7.41 17.13
CA THR A 90 -12.47 -7.35 17.61
C THR A 90 -13.40 -6.56 16.68
N ILE A 91 -12.87 -5.88 15.65
CA ILE A 91 -13.67 -5.11 14.71
C ILE A 91 -14.31 -6.08 13.71
N PRO A 92 -15.65 -6.25 13.68
CA PRO A 92 -16.29 -7.21 12.78
C PRO A 92 -16.13 -6.83 11.31
N PHE A 93 -16.28 -7.82 10.42
CA PHE A 93 -16.35 -7.60 8.98
C PHE A 93 -17.46 -6.60 8.61
N GLY A 94 -17.16 -5.67 7.69
CA GLY A 94 -18.11 -4.65 7.25
C GLY A 94 -18.32 -3.52 8.25
N GLN A 95 -17.65 -3.53 9.40
CA GLN A 95 -17.72 -2.47 10.39
C GLN A 95 -16.41 -1.69 10.48
N THR A 96 -16.52 -0.41 10.81
CA THR A 96 -15.37 0.46 11.07
C THR A 96 -15.32 0.91 12.52
N ARG A 97 -14.14 1.33 12.97
CA ARG A 97 -13.93 2.07 14.21
C ARG A 97 -13.09 3.30 13.96
N SER A 98 -13.26 4.32 14.78
CA SER A 98 -12.39 5.47 14.85
C SER A 98 -11.16 5.17 15.72
N TYR A 99 -10.08 5.91 15.48
CA TYR A 99 -8.89 5.83 16.35
C TYR A 99 -9.20 6.13 17.83
N SER A 100 -10.18 7.01 18.10
CA SER A 100 -10.67 7.33 19.45
C SER A 100 -11.43 6.17 20.12
N GLU A 101 -12.22 5.41 19.35
CA GLU A 101 -12.89 4.23 19.89
C GLU A 101 -11.88 3.15 20.27
N ILE A 102 -10.86 2.90 19.44
CA ILE A 102 -9.79 1.96 19.78
C ILE A 102 -9.00 2.45 21.00
N ALA A 103 -8.67 3.74 21.08
CA ALA A 103 -8.00 4.32 22.25
C ALA A 103 -8.82 4.14 23.54
N THR A 104 -10.14 4.29 23.44
CA THR A 104 -11.06 4.06 24.56
C THR A 104 -11.13 2.59 24.94
N GLN A 105 -11.21 1.68 23.96
CA GLN A 105 -11.28 0.24 24.17
C GLN A 105 -10.03 -0.31 24.88
N ILE A 106 -8.84 0.22 24.59
CA ILE A 106 -7.59 -0.17 25.28
C ILE A 106 -7.38 0.57 26.62
N GLY A 107 -8.36 1.35 27.07
CA GLY A 107 -8.33 2.05 28.36
C GLY A 107 -7.48 3.32 28.39
N ASN A 108 -7.13 3.91 27.24
CA ASN A 108 -6.32 5.13 27.17
C ASN A 108 -6.85 6.11 26.12
N VAL A 109 -7.85 6.90 26.50
CA VAL A 109 -8.50 7.91 25.64
C VAL A 109 -7.53 8.97 25.08
N ASN A 110 -6.40 9.21 25.73
CA ASN A 110 -5.39 10.18 25.30
C ASN A 110 -4.40 9.59 24.27
N ALA A 111 -4.46 8.29 23.99
CA ALA A 111 -3.51 7.59 23.14
C ALA A 111 -3.87 7.59 21.64
N VAL A 112 -4.85 8.37 21.17
CA VAL A 112 -5.34 8.35 19.77
C VAL A 112 -4.22 8.38 18.73
N ARG A 113 -3.24 9.29 18.88
CA ARG A 113 -2.09 9.37 17.96
C ARG A 113 -1.18 8.14 18.04
N ALA A 114 -0.96 7.62 19.25
CA ALA A 114 -0.16 6.41 19.45
C ALA A 114 -0.86 5.17 18.87
N VAL A 115 -2.19 5.08 18.97
CA VAL A 115 -3.01 4.06 18.30
C VAL A 115 -2.82 4.15 16.80
N GLY A 116 -2.89 5.35 16.20
CA GLY A 116 -2.61 5.52 14.77
C GLY A 116 -1.23 5.01 14.35
N ALA A 117 -0.20 5.32 15.14
CA ALA A 117 1.16 4.82 14.89
C ALA A 117 1.28 3.29 15.04
N ALA A 118 0.59 2.69 16.02
CA ALA A 118 0.54 1.24 16.21
C ALA A 118 -0.25 0.54 15.09
N ASN A 119 -1.37 1.13 14.64
CA ASN A 119 -2.17 0.65 13.52
C ASN A 119 -1.35 0.58 12.23
N GLY A 120 -0.58 1.63 11.93
CA GLY A 120 0.33 1.65 10.76
C GLY A 120 1.47 0.63 10.82
N ARG A 121 1.78 0.10 12.01
CA ARG A 121 2.81 -0.94 12.23
C ARG A 121 2.24 -2.35 12.35
N ASN A 122 0.94 -2.54 12.09
CA ASN A 122 0.32 -3.86 12.14
C ASN A 122 1.04 -4.87 11.22
N PRO A 123 1.66 -5.93 11.75
CA PRO A 123 2.40 -6.87 10.92
C PRO A 123 1.50 -7.79 10.10
N ILE A 124 0.29 -8.09 10.58
CA ILE A 124 -0.62 -9.07 9.98
C ILE A 124 -1.75 -8.33 9.26
N SER A 125 -1.42 -7.67 8.14
CA SER A 125 -2.38 -6.90 7.34
C SER A 125 -3.59 -7.75 6.91
N ILE A 126 -4.74 -7.12 6.70
CA ILE A 126 -6.04 -7.75 6.33
C ILE A 126 -6.63 -8.59 7.47
N VAL A 127 -5.89 -9.59 7.99
CA VAL A 127 -6.35 -10.48 9.07
C VAL A 127 -6.51 -9.73 10.39
N ALA A 128 -5.52 -8.94 10.80
CA ALA A 128 -5.72 -7.89 11.80
C ALA A 128 -6.17 -6.63 11.04
N PRO A 129 -7.45 -6.23 11.13
CA PRO A 129 -8.07 -5.38 10.11
C PRO A 129 -7.79 -3.88 10.34
N CYS A 130 -6.53 -3.48 10.16
CA CYS A 130 -6.12 -2.07 10.31
C CYS A 130 -6.75 -1.14 9.26
N HIS A 131 -7.28 -1.68 8.16
CA HIS A 131 -8.05 -0.93 7.16
C HIS A 131 -9.43 -0.51 7.67
N ARG A 132 -10.00 -1.20 8.67
CA ARG A 132 -11.29 -0.86 9.30
C ARG A 132 -11.19 0.33 10.27
N VAL A 133 -10.00 0.88 10.50
CA VAL A 133 -9.81 2.07 11.36
C VAL A 133 -9.73 3.34 10.53
N ILE A 134 -10.60 4.31 10.80
CA ILE A 134 -10.74 5.56 10.04
C ILE A 134 -10.71 6.80 10.94
N GLY A 135 -10.47 7.97 10.34
CA GLY A 135 -10.58 9.24 11.06
C GLY A 135 -12.04 9.53 11.47
N ALA A 136 -12.24 10.29 12.54
CA ALA A 136 -13.59 10.66 12.98
C ALA A 136 -14.36 11.51 11.96
N SER A 137 -13.64 12.20 11.05
CA SER A 137 -14.21 12.93 9.90
C SER A 137 -14.66 12.01 8.76
N GLY A 138 -14.37 10.71 8.82
CA GLY A 138 -14.57 9.76 7.73
C GLY A 138 -13.38 9.67 6.76
N ASP A 139 -12.36 10.50 6.91
CA ASP A 139 -11.22 10.52 5.98
C ASP A 139 -10.39 9.24 6.06
N LEU A 140 -10.10 8.69 4.87
CA LEU A 140 -9.14 7.61 4.70
C LEU A 140 -7.73 8.20 4.68
N THR A 141 -6.99 7.92 5.73
CA THR A 141 -5.57 8.32 5.85
C THR A 141 -4.70 7.09 6.04
N GLY A 142 -3.46 7.19 5.56
CA GLY A 142 -2.33 6.30 5.83
C GLY A 142 -2.64 4.80 5.90
N PHE A 143 -2.26 4.06 4.86
CA PHE A 143 -2.34 2.59 4.84
C PHE A 143 -1.06 1.99 4.30
N ALA A 144 -0.58 0.90 4.91
CA ALA A 144 0.66 0.25 4.50
C ALA A 144 0.58 -0.25 3.05
N GLY A 145 -0.57 -0.79 2.63
CA GLY A 145 -0.83 -1.21 1.26
C GLY A 145 -1.27 -0.08 0.31
N GLY A 146 -1.24 1.18 0.74
CA GLY A 146 -1.74 2.32 -0.05
C GLY A 146 -3.25 2.54 0.04
N LEU A 147 -3.70 3.77 -0.20
CA LEU A 147 -5.12 4.14 -0.02
C LEU A 147 -6.06 3.39 -0.97
N ALA A 148 -5.63 3.09 -2.20
CA ALA A 148 -6.40 2.31 -3.15
C ALA A 148 -6.78 0.93 -2.58
N ASN A 149 -5.81 0.21 -2.01
CA ASN A 149 -6.07 -1.08 -1.37
C ASN A 149 -6.94 -0.95 -0.12
N LYS A 150 -6.79 0.12 0.68
CA LYS A 150 -7.68 0.37 1.82
C LYS A 150 -9.13 0.53 1.37
N MET A 151 -9.36 1.31 0.30
CA MET A 151 -10.69 1.49 -0.29
C MET A 151 -11.23 0.17 -0.83
N LEU A 152 -10.44 -0.58 -1.59
CA LEU A 152 -10.86 -1.86 -2.16
C LEU A 152 -11.32 -2.85 -1.08
N LEU A 153 -10.56 -2.97 0.01
CA LEU A 153 -10.92 -3.83 1.15
C LEU A 153 -12.23 -3.37 1.81
N LEU A 154 -12.40 -2.06 2.05
CA LEU A 154 -13.63 -1.54 2.64
C LEU A 154 -14.84 -1.74 1.73
N SER A 155 -14.69 -1.55 0.41
CA SER A 155 -15.76 -1.76 -0.58
C SER A 155 -16.17 -3.23 -0.67
N LEU A 156 -15.19 -4.14 -0.65
CA LEU A 156 -15.45 -5.59 -0.57
C LEU A 156 -16.29 -5.92 0.66
N GLU A 157 -15.90 -5.41 1.82
CA GLU A 157 -16.61 -5.70 3.07
C GLU A 157 -18.00 -5.06 3.15
N ALA A 158 -18.22 -3.96 2.42
CA ALA A 158 -19.53 -3.33 2.27
C ALA A 158 -20.45 -4.05 1.26
N GLY A 159 -19.98 -5.12 0.60
CA GLY A 159 -20.71 -5.83 -0.45
C GLY A 159 -20.86 -5.03 -1.75
N GLN A 160 -20.01 -4.02 -1.95
CA GLN A 160 -20.07 -3.10 -3.10
C GLN A 160 -19.20 -3.57 -4.28
N THR A 161 -18.38 -4.59 -4.09
CA THR A 161 -17.51 -5.15 -5.14
C THR A 161 -17.52 -6.68 -5.06
N SER A 162 -18.00 -7.34 -6.11
CA SER A 162 -17.53 -8.69 -6.46
C SER A 162 -16.17 -8.52 -7.13
N ILE A 163 -15.08 -8.86 -6.45
CA ILE A 163 -13.73 -8.73 -7.03
C ILE A 163 -13.48 -9.87 -8.02
N GLU A 164 -14.21 -9.89 -9.13
CA GLU A 164 -13.85 -10.70 -10.28
C GLU A 164 -12.92 -9.89 -11.19
N ALA A 165 -11.61 -10.19 -11.05
CA ALA A 165 -10.53 -10.01 -12.02
C ALA A 165 -10.62 -8.83 -13.03
N GLU A 166 -10.35 -7.60 -12.59
CA GLU A 166 -9.77 -6.57 -13.47
C GLU A 166 -8.25 -6.76 -13.61
N ALA A 167 -7.81 -7.96 -14.01
CA ALA A 167 -6.39 -8.25 -14.23
C ALA A 167 -5.92 -7.97 -15.68
N ASP A 168 -6.84 -7.67 -16.61
CA ASP A 168 -6.52 -7.55 -18.05
C ASP A 168 -6.60 -6.12 -18.63
N GLY A 169 -6.85 -5.09 -17.81
CA GLY A 169 -7.14 -3.74 -18.33
C GLY A 169 -5.96 -2.75 -18.42
N GLN A 170 -4.85 -3.00 -17.73
CA GLN A 170 -3.84 -1.96 -17.50
C GLN A 170 -2.59 -2.03 -18.40
N ALA A 171 -2.59 -2.85 -19.45
CA ALA A 171 -1.49 -2.94 -20.41
C ALA A 171 -1.58 -1.90 -21.56
N ASP A 172 -2.78 -1.38 -21.86
CA ASP A 172 -2.98 -0.57 -23.07
C ASP A 172 -2.79 0.95 -22.89
N MET A 173 -2.62 1.46 -21.67
CA MET A 173 -2.41 2.90 -21.44
C MET A 173 -0.96 3.38 -21.54
N PHE A 174 0.04 2.51 -21.33
CA PHE A 174 1.46 2.90 -21.44
C PHE A 174 2.04 2.68 -22.85
N ALA A 175 1.34 1.97 -23.74
CA ALA A 175 1.78 1.75 -25.12
C ALA A 175 1.38 2.89 -26.09
N ALA A 176 0.48 3.78 -25.68
CA ALA A 176 -0.01 4.88 -26.51
C ALA A 176 0.89 6.13 -26.46
N GLU A 177 1.66 6.34 -25.38
CA GLU A 177 2.53 7.52 -25.23
C GLU A 177 3.91 7.36 -25.88
N GLU A 178 4.37 6.14 -26.18
CA GLU A 178 5.68 5.92 -26.81
C GLU A 178 5.64 6.01 -28.35
N LYS A 179 4.44 5.96 -28.97
CA LYS A 179 4.29 6.00 -30.44
C LYS A 179 4.24 7.40 -31.05
N THR A 180 4.07 8.46 -30.27
CA THR A 180 3.98 9.84 -30.80
C THR A 180 5.33 10.58 -30.85
N GLU A 181 6.40 10.06 -30.23
CA GLU A 181 7.73 10.72 -30.26
C GLU A 181 8.67 10.22 -31.37
N THR A 182 8.39 9.08 -32.03
CA THR A 182 9.30 8.51 -33.03
C THR A 182 9.02 8.94 -34.48
N GLU A 183 7.83 9.46 -34.80
CA GLU A 183 7.47 9.84 -36.19
C GLU A 183 7.83 11.30 -36.55
N GLY A 184 8.15 12.16 -35.57
CA GLY A 184 8.43 13.59 -35.81
C GLY A 184 9.88 13.95 -36.20
N LYS A 185 10.84 13.01 -36.13
CA LYS A 185 12.28 13.31 -36.33
C LYS A 185 12.85 12.92 -37.69
N ALA A 186 12.06 12.36 -38.60
CA ALA A 186 12.55 11.86 -39.89
C ALA A 186 12.43 12.84 -41.08
N GLN A 187 12.07 14.10 -40.87
CA GLN A 187 11.73 15.01 -41.97
C GLN A 187 12.37 16.41 -41.89
N PHE A 188 13.65 16.54 -41.56
CA PHE A 188 14.39 17.79 -41.83
C PHE A 188 15.89 17.53 -42.02
N LYS A 189 16.26 16.95 -43.16
CA LYS A 189 17.60 17.10 -43.75
C LYS A 189 17.53 16.96 -45.28
N SER A 190 17.40 18.08 -45.98
CA SER A 190 18.17 18.36 -47.21
C SER A 190 17.91 19.77 -47.72
N GLU A 191 18.98 20.38 -48.26
CA GLU A 191 19.02 21.60 -49.10
C GLU A 191 18.97 22.95 -48.36
N ALA A 192 19.71 24.00 -48.72
CA ALA A 192 20.97 24.19 -49.44
C ALA A 192 21.40 25.66 -49.18
N GLN A 193 22.66 25.96 -49.49
CA GLN A 193 23.38 27.22 -49.31
C GLN A 193 22.66 28.47 -49.85
N THR A 194 22.84 29.62 -49.18
CA THR A 194 23.67 30.77 -49.65
C THR A 194 23.51 31.99 -48.72
N LYS A 195 24.62 32.64 -48.40
CA LYS A 195 24.70 33.87 -47.57
C LYS A 195 25.15 35.03 -48.46
N PRO A 196 24.61 36.24 -48.25
CA PRO A 196 25.48 37.41 -48.28
C PRO A 196 25.26 38.36 -47.09
N PRO A 197 26.17 39.33 -46.87
CA PRO A 197 26.46 39.88 -45.55
C PRO A 197 25.77 41.24 -45.31
N ARG A 198 25.74 41.70 -44.05
CA ARG A 198 25.75 43.14 -43.72
C ARG A 198 26.32 43.41 -42.32
N HIS A 199 27.01 44.55 -42.26
CA HIS A 199 27.81 45.11 -41.18
C HIS A 199 26.99 45.70 -40.02
N ALA A 200 27.73 45.91 -38.92
CA ALA A 200 27.47 46.50 -37.60
C ALA A 200 26.91 47.97 -37.62
N PRO A 201 26.76 48.75 -36.50
CA PRO A 201 27.28 48.53 -35.14
C PRO A 201 26.48 49.07 -33.91
N SER A 202 26.98 48.73 -32.70
CA SER A 202 27.05 49.54 -31.44
C SER A 202 25.74 49.90 -30.70
N ARG A 203 25.66 50.24 -29.40
CA ARG A 203 26.49 50.29 -28.17
C ARG A 203 25.51 50.78 -27.07
N GLY A 204 25.70 50.36 -25.81
CA GLY A 204 25.23 51.08 -24.61
C GLY A 204 23.72 51.02 -24.33
N THR A 205 23.21 51.07 -23.10
CA THR A 205 23.79 51.55 -21.85
C THR A 205 22.99 50.94 -20.68
N GLN A 206 23.70 50.52 -19.63
CA GLN A 206 23.14 50.21 -18.32
C GLN A 206 22.68 51.48 -17.61
N ALA A 207 21.55 51.45 -16.91
CA ALA A 207 21.33 52.30 -15.75
C ALA A 207 20.39 51.60 -14.76
N SER A 208 20.97 51.13 -13.66
CA SER A 208 20.24 50.83 -12.42
C SER A 208 20.07 52.12 -11.62
N LEU A 209 18.88 52.36 -11.10
CA LEU A 209 18.61 53.38 -10.08
C LEU A 209 18.11 52.67 -8.81
N PHE A 210 18.98 52.58 -7.81
CA PHE A 210 18.60 52.78 -6.40
C PHE A 210 18.00 54.19 -6.29
N GLY A 211 17.09 54.55 -5.40
CA GLY A 211 16.53 53.94 -4.20
C GLY A 211 15.91 55.08 -3.37
N ASN A 212 14.94 54.76 -2.52
CA ASN A 212 14.72 55.34 -1.19
C ASN A 212 13.67 54.52 -0.46
#